data_AF-A1S881-F1
#
_entry.id   AF-A1S881-F1
#
_cell.length_a   1.000
_cell.length_b   1.000
_cell.length_c   1.000
_cell.angle_alpha   90.00
_cell.angle_beta   90.00
_cell.angle_gamma   90.00
#
_symmetry.space_group_name_H-M   'P 1'
#
loop_
_entity.id
_entity.type
_entity.pdbx_description
1 polymer ?
#
loop_
_entity_poly.entity_id
_entity_poly.type
_entity_poly.pdbx_seq_one_letter_code
_entity_poly.pdbx_strand_id
1 'polypeptide(L)' 'MSKLTDFLKQLGEDAALLEAYKKDPEGVMRQHGLSEDEIQAIMSGDKAKLKALGGEEQYQSLVVIYNGNDA' A
#
# COMPACT_ATOMS: atom_id res chain seq x y z
N MET A 1 9.02 9.21 -2.38
CA MET A 1 8.52 8.05 -1.64
C MET A 1 7.14 8.40 -1.10
N SER A 2 6.07 7.88 -1.69
CA SER A 2 4.70 8.10 -1.20
C SER A 2 4.51 7.39 0.15
N LYS A 3 3.76 8.00 1.09
CA LYS A 3 3.48 7.41 2.42
C LYS A 3 2.83 6.03 2.33
N LEU A 4 1.99 5.84 1.32
CA LEU A 4 1.40 4.55 0.95
C LEU A 4 2.44 3.44 0.75
N THR A 5 3.55 3.73 0.05
CA THR A 5 4.58 2.74 -0.28
C THR A 5 5.35 2.33 0.97
N ASP A 6 5.70 3.32 1.80
CA ASP A 6 6.38 3.07 3.08
C ASP A 6 5.49 2.24 4.01
N PHE A 7 4.20 2.57 4.07
CA PHE A 7 3.20 1.83 4.82
C PHE A 7 3.06 0.38 4.36
N LEU A 8 2.91 0.13 3.05
CA LEU A 8 2.79 -1.23 2.50
C LEU A 8 4.05 -2.06 2.73
N LYS A 9 5.23 -1.41 2.67
CA LYS A 9 6.50 -2.06 2.95
C LYS A 9 6.59 -2.45 4.44
N GLN A 10 6.30 -1.52 5.35
CA GLN A 10 6.23 -1.81 6.78
C GLN A 10 5.18 -2.88 7.11
N LEU A 11 4.04 -2.90 6.39
CA LEU A 11 3.01 -3.92 6.57
C LEU A 11 3.47 -5.33 6.17
N GLY A 12 4.38 -5.43 5.19
CA GLY A 12 5.00 -6.68 4.78
C GLY A 12 6.14 -7.13 5.70
N GLU A 13 6.82 -6.19 6.37
CA GLU A 13 7.95 -6.47 7.27
C GLU A 13 7.52 -6.64 8.74
N ASP A 14 6.44 -5.98 9.17
CA ASP A 14 5.98 -5.95 10.56
C ASP A 14 4.68 -6.75 10.75
N ALA A 15 4.83 -7.92 11.37
CA ALA A 15 3.71 -8.82 11.64
C ALA A 15 2.68 -8.22 12.62
N ALA A 16 3.12 -7.38 13.57
CA ALA A 16 2.20 -6.73 14.51
C ALA A 16 1.38 -5.65 13.80
N LEU A 17 1.99 -4.92 12.87
CA LEU A 17 1.28 -3.97 12.01
C LEU A 17 0.25 -4.69 11.14
N LEU A 18 0.60 -5.87 10.58
CA LEU A 18 -0.32 -6.69 9.80
C LEU A 18 -1.52 -7.17 10.64
N GLU A 19 -1.30 -7.59 11.88
CA GLU A 19 -2.38 -7.99 12.79
C GLU A 19 -3.27 -6.81 13.18
N ALA A 20 -2.69 -5.64 13.45
CA ALA A 20 -3.44 -4.42 13.72
C ALA A 20 -4.28 -4.03 12.49
N TYR A 21 -3.69 -4.07 11.30
CA TYR A 21 -4.36 -3.77 10.04
C TYR A 21 -5.50 -4.74 9.74
N LYS A 22 -5.38 -6.02 10.09
CA LYS A 22 -6.47 -7.00 9.96
C LYS A 22 -7.65 -6.70 10.88
N LYS A 23 -7.39 -6.12 12.05
CA LYS A 23 -8.43 -5.73 13.02
C LYS A 23 -9.08 -4.41 12.66
N ASP A 24 -8.26 -3.42 12.29
CA ASP A 24 -8.70 -2.07 12.00
C ASP A 24 -7.84 -1.44 10.89
N PRO A 25 -8.11 -1.75 9.61
CA PRO A 25 -7.29 -1.29 8.50
C PRO A 25 -7.33 0.23 8.35
N GLU A 26 -8.51 0.84 8.52
CA GLU A 26 -8.71 2.29 8.44
C GLU A 26 -7.94 3.07 9.52
N GLY A 27 -8.01 2.64 10.78
CA GLY A 27 -7.31 3.31 11.87
C GLY A 27 -5.81 3.17 11.78
N VAL A 28 -5.31 1.98 11.40
CA VAL A 28 -3.85 1.79 11.18
C VAL A 28 -3.33 2.68 10.05
N MET A 29 -4.08 2.79 8.95
CA MET A 29 -3.72 3.69 7.86
C MET A 29 -3.79 5.18 8.26
N ARG A 30 -4.83 5.59 9.01
CA ARG A 30 -4.92 6.95 9.56
C ARG A 30 -3.80 7.26 10.55
N GLN A 31 -3.42 6.31 11.39
CA GLN A 31 -2.28 6.45 12.32
C GLN A 31 -0.95 6.62 11.58
N HIS A 32 -0.79 5.98 10.42
CA HIS A 32 0.35 6.19 9.54
C HIS A 32 0.29 7.50 8.73
N GLY A 33 -0.78 8.28 8.90
CA GLY A 33 -0.95 9.58 8.25
C GLY A 33 -1.23 9.48 6.75
N LEU A 34 -1.85 8.37 6.32
CA LEU A 34 -2.44 8.25 4.99
C LEU A 34 -3.67 9.16 4.88
N SER A 35 -3.86 9.72 3.69
CA SER A 35 -5.03 10.53 3.38
C SER A 35 -6.27 9.65 3.19
N GLU A 36 -7.45 10.23 3.38
CA GLU A 36 -8.71 9.48 3.22
C GLU A 36 -8.88 8.89 1.81
N ASP A 37 -8.38 9.57 0.76
CA ASP A 37 -8.34 9.05 -0.60
C ASP A 37 -7.43 7.80 -0.75
N GLU A 38 -6.26 7.80 -0.08
CA GLU A 38 -5.34 6.66 -0.06
C GLU A 38 -5.95 5.47 0.67
N ILE A 39 -6.58 5.74 1.82
CA ILE A 39 -7.31 4.76 2.63
C ILE A 39 -8.44 4.13 1.81
N GLN A 40 -9.27 4.95 1.16
CA GLN A 40 -10.38 4.49 0.33
C GLN A 40 -9.91 3.66 -0.87
N ALA A 41 -8.78 4.01 -1.47
CA ALA A 41 -8.18 3.25 -2.57
C ALA A 41 -7.69 1.86 -2.11
N ILE A 42 -7.04 1.78 -0.94
CA ILE A 42 -6.64 0.49 -0.34
C ILE A 42 -7.87 -0.33 0.04
N MET A 43 -8.84 0.28 0.73
CA MET A 43 -10.08 -0.38 1.19
C MET A 43 -10.93 -0.89 0.04
N SER A 44 -11.00 -0.15 -1.07
CA SER A 44 -11.70 -0.59 -2.28
C SER A 44 -10.95 -1.68 -3.05
N GLY A 45 -9.68 -1.95 -2.71
CA GLY A 45 -8.81 -2.85 -3.48
C GLY A 45 -8.56 -2.38 -4.91
N ASP A 46 -8.78 -1.08 -5.16
CA ASP A 46 -8.86 -0.53 -6.50
C ASP A 46 -7.45 -0.27 -7.01
N LYS A 47 -6.90 -1.27 -7.69
CA LYS A 47 -5.54 -1.23 -8.24
C LYS A 47 -5.34 -0.02 -9.17
N ALA A 48 -6.39 0.42 -9.88
CA ALA A 48 -6.29 1.59 -10.74
C ALA A 48 -6.15 2.89 -9.92
N LYS A 49 -6.87 3.01 -8.80
CA LYS A 49 -6.67 4.13 -7.86
C LYS A 49 -5.32 4.10 -7.17
N LEU A 50 -4.85 2.91 -6.76
CA LEU A 50 -3.51 2.75 -6.18
C LEU A 50 -2.41 3.14 -7.19
N LYS A 51 -2.64 2.93 -8.49
CA LYS A 51 -1.80 3.44 -9.60
C LYS A 51 -1.80 4.94 -9.72
N ALA A 52 -2.98 5.54 -9.68
CA ALA A 52 -3.14 6.97 -9.82
C ALA A 52 -2.57 7.73 -8.60
N LEU A 53 -2.77 7.19 -7.39
CA LEU A 53 -2.29 7.79 -6.13
C LEU A 53 -0.80 7.51 -5.86
N GLY A 54 -0.30 6.35 -6.28
CA GLY A 54 1.11 5.98 -6.15
C GLY A 54 2.05 6.73 -7.10
N GLY A 55 1.51 7.29 -8.19
CA GLY A 55 2.28 7.91 -9.28
C GLY A 55 2.88 6.88 -10.25
N GLU A 56 2.88 7.20 -11.55
CA GLU A 56 3.30 6.31 -12.64
C GLU A 56 4.73 5.74 -12.48
N GLU A 57 5.62 6.47 -11.82
CA GLU A 57 7.01 6.07 -11.54
C GLU A 57 7.11 4.90 -10.55
N GLN A 58 6.11 4.73 -9.68
CA GLN A 58 6.16 3.79 -8.56
C GLN A 58 5.47 2.44 -8.87
N TYR A 59 4.77 2.37 -10.00
CA TYR A 59 4.22 1.11 -10.52
C TYR A 59 5.32 0.15 -11.00
N GLN A 60 6.46 0.68 -11.43
CA GLN A 60 7.57 -0.17 -11.87
C GLN A 60 8.15 -0.97 -10.71
N SER A 61 8.16 -0.44 -9.49
CA SER A 61 8.61 -1.16 -8.29
C SER A 61 7.65 -2.29 -7.89
N LEU A 62 6.35 -2.10 -8.09
CA LEU A 62 5.35 -3.14 -7.84
C LEU A 62 5.40 -4.26 -8.90
N VAL A 63 5.78 -3.92 -10.14
CA VAL A 63 5.98 -4.90 -11.23
C VAL A 63 7.16 -5.82 -10.93
N VAL A 64 8.26 -5.34 -10.32
CA VAL A 64 9.41 -6.20 -9.99
C VAL A 64 9.05 -7.31 -8.99
N ILE A 65 8.11 -7.07 -8.08
CA ILE A 65 7.66 -8.07 -7.09
C ILE A 65 6.75 -9.12 -7.74
N TYR A 66 6.02 -8.78 -8.81
CA TYR A 66 5.13 -9.70 -9.53
C TYR A 66 5.75 -10.35 -10.78
N ASN A 67 6.78 -9.76 -11.37
CA ASN A 67 7.50 -10.25 -12.55
C ASN A 67 8.94 -10.67 -12.22
N GLY A 68 9.16 -11.19 -11.01
CA GLY A 68 10.28 -12.10 -10.82
C GLY A 68 9.98 -13.40 -11.57
N ASN A 69 10.50 -13.48 -12.81
CA ASN A 69 10.57 -14.65 -13.70
C ASN A 69 9.73 -14.55 -14.99
N ASP A 70 10.25 -13.87 -16.01
CA ASP A 70 10.85 -14.61 -17.14
C ASP A 70 11.81 -13.69 -17.91
N ALA A 71 12.89 -14.31 -18.39
CA ALA A 71 13.95 -13.70 -19.17
C ALA A 71 13.54 -13.52 -20.65
#